data_AF-A0A7J2IQ11-F1
#
_entry.id   AF-A0A7J2IQ11-F1
#
_cell.length_a   1.000
_cell.length_b   1.000
_cell.length_c   1.000
_cell.angle_alpha   90.00
_cell.angle_beta   90.00
_cell.angle_gamma   90.00
#
_symmetry.space_group_name_H-M   'P 1'
#
loop_
_entity.id
_entity.type
_entity.pdbx_description
1 polymer ?
#
loop_
_entity_poly.entity_id
_entity_poly.type
_entity_poly.pdbx_seq_one_letter_code
_entity_poly.pdbx_strand_id
1 'polypeptide(L)' 'VSDIINELDMLGLVYARVISRGRYGRTKRIKIGVPLNLIGDILEKDPRIKGVADYVPRIT' A
#
# COMPACT_ATOMS: atom_id res chain seq x y z
N VAL A 1 -0.73 12.39 2.92
CA VAL A 1 -0.86 11.00 2.39
C VAL A 1 0.41 10.54 1.66
N SER A 2 1.07 11.41 0.87
CA SER A 2 2.30 11.05 0.16
C SER A 2 3.46 10.62 1.08
N ASP A 3 3.50 11.15 2.30
CA ASP A 3 4.60 10.97 3.25
C ASP A 3 4.65 9.55 3.82
N ILE A 4 3.52 9.01 4.27
CA ILE A 4 3.40 7.60 4.73
C ILE A 4 3.86 6.64 3.62
N ILE A 5 3.49 6.91 2.37
CA ILE A 5 3.90 6.08 1.23
C ILE A 5 5.43 6.16 1.04
N ASN A 6 6.04 7.33 1.24
CA ASN A 6 7.51 7.47 1.15
C ASN A 6 8.20 6.75 2.31
N GLU A 7 7.66 6.83 3.53
CA GLU A 7 8.20 6.13 4.69
C GLU A 7 8.19 4.61 4.47
N LEU A 8 7.08 4.06 3.97
CA LEU A 8 6.98 2.63 3.64
C LEU A 8 7.93 2.22 2.51
N ASP A 9 8.19 3.10 1.55
CA ASP A 9 9.17 2.88 0.45
C ASP A 9 10.61 2.88 0.99
N MET A 10 10.95 3.79 1.91
CA MET A 10 12.25 3.80 2.59
C MET A 10 12.47 2.56 3.46
N LEU A 11 11.42 2.00 4.06
CA LEU A 11 11.47 0.73 4.79
C LEU A 11 11.53 -0.50 3.87
N GLY A 12 11.36 -0.32 2.55
CA GLY A 12 11.35 -1.41 1.57
C GLY A 12 10.09 -2.27 1.57
N LEU A 13 9.02 -1.82 2.25
CA LEU A 13 7.75 -2.55 2.32
C LEU A 13 6.94 -2.41 1.02
N VAL A 14 7.05 -1.25 0.39
CA VAL A 14 6.45 -0.96 -0.92
C VAL A 14 7.51 -0.41 -1.87
N TYR A 15 7.19 -0.42 -3.16
CA TYR A 15 7.94 0.26 -4.19
C TYR A 15 7.06 1.32 -4.84
N ALA A 16 7.34 2.60 -4.57
CA ALA A 16 6.52 3.73 -5.00
C ALA A 16 7.23 4.62 -6.05
N ARG A 17 6.97 4.39 -7.34
CA ARG A 17 7.55 5.21 -8.42
C ARG A 17 6.59 6.29 -8.92
N VAL A 18 7.03 7.54 -8.96
CA VAL A 18 6.28 8.62 -9.63
C VAL A 18 6.29 8.42 -11.15
N ILE A 19 5.11 8.35 -11.74
CA ILE A 19 4.90 8.27 -13.19
C ILE A 19 4.12 9.50 -13.68
N SER A 20 4.52 10.03 -14.84
CA SER A 20 3.74 11.06 -15.54
C SER A 20 2.61 10.42 -16.32
N ARG A 21 1.42 11.03 -16.27
CA ARG A 21 0.24 10.70 -17.08
C ARG A 21 -0.11 11.87 -18.02
N GLY A 22 0.83 12.74 -18.34
CA GLY A 22 0.60 13.90 -19.21
C GLY A 22 -0.38 14.90 -18.59
N ARG A 23 -1.42 15.31 -19.35
CA ARG A 23 -2.47 16.24 -18.86
C ARG A 23 -3.26 15.69 -17.66
N TYR A 24 -3.22 14.38 -17.41
CA TYR A 24 -3.84 13.75 -16.24
C TYR A 24 -2.96 13.81 -14.98
N GLY A 25 -1.85 14.55 -15.01
CA GLY A 25 -0.99 14.79 -13.86
C GLY A 25 0.05 13.70 -13.62
N ARG A 26 0.50 13.59 -12.37
CA ARG A 26 1.51 12.61 -11.92
C ARG A 26 0.90 11.76 -10.82
N THR A 27 1.20 10.46 -10.83
CA THR A 27 0.76 9.54 -9.77
C THR A 27 1.90 8.64 -9.33
N LYS A 28 1.80 8.08 -8.12
CA LYS A 28 2.72 7.06 -7.64
C LYS A 28 2.17 5.69 -8.05
N ARG A 29 2.91 4.96 -8.87
CA ARG A 29 2.66 3.54 -9.09
C ARG A 29 3.29 2.78 -7.93
N ILE A 30 2.45 2.16 -7.12
CA ILE A 30 2.86 1.44 -5.91
C ILE A 30 2.80 -0.06 -6.18
N LYS A 31 3.84 -0.79 -5.77
CA LYS A 31 3.89 -2.25 -5.75
C LYS A 31 4.28 -2.71 -4.35
N ILE A 32 3.90 -3.91 -3.96
CA ILE A 32 4.32 -4.49 -2.69
C ILE A 32 5.74 -5.06 -2.86
N GLY A 33 6.64 -4.74 -1.92
CA GLY A 33 8.04 -5.18 -1.93
C GLY A 33 8.29 -6.47 -1.16
N VAL A 34 7.32 -6.93 -0.37
CA VAL A 34 7.42 -8.11 0.50
C VAL A 34 6.35 -9.17 0.16
N PRO A 35 6.49 -10.42 0.62
CA PRO A 35 5.48 -11.46 0.37
C PRO A 35 4.11 -11.09 0.95
N LEU A 36 3.05 -11.30 0.17
CA LEU A 36 1.67 -11.01 0.56
C LEU A 36 1.21 -11.79 1.80
N ASN A 37 1.61 -13.06 1.91
CA ASN A 37 1.25 -13.92 3.04
C ASN A 37 1.77 -13.35 4.37
N LEU A 38 2.99 -12.80 4.37
CA LEU A 38 3.58 -12.16 5.54
C LEU A 38 2.77 -10.93 5.97
N ILE A 39 2.33 -10.11 5.02
CA ILE A 39 1.50 -8.93 5.32
C ILE A 39 0.17 -9.39 5.93
N GLY A 40 -0.51 -10.37 5.32
CA GLY A 40 -1.77 -10.91 5.83
C GLY A 40 -1.66 -11.38 7.28
N ASP A 41 -0.64 -12.18 7.58
CA ASP A 41 -0.38 -12.68 8.94
C ASP A 41 -0.13 -11.55 9.95
N ILE A 42 0.58 -10.49 9.55
CA ILE A 42 0.86 -9.34 10.43
C ILE A 42 -0.41 -8.52 10.68
N LEU A 43 -1.20 -8.27 9.62
CA LEU A 43 -2.44 -7.51 9.73
C LEU A 43 -3.47 -8.22 10.63
N GLU A 44 -3.57 -9.55 10.54
CA GLU A 44 -4.48 -10.34 11.39
C GLU A 44 -4.03 -10.43 12.86
N LYS A 45 -2.73 -10.28 13.12
CA LYS A 45 -2.17 -10.29 14.48
C LYS A 45 -2.39 -8.98 15.23
N ASP A 46 -2.45 -7.83 14.56
CA ASP A 46 -2.69 -6.56 15.24
C ASP A 46 -4.21 -6.38 15.51
N PRO A 47 -4.62 -6.31 16.79
CA PRO A 47 -6.03 -6.27 17.17
C PRO A 47 -6.77 -5.01 16.68
N ARG A 48 -6.06 -3.95 16.27
CA ARG A 48 -6.65 -2.69 15.81
C ARG A 48 -7.02 -2.69 14.34
N ILE A 49 -6.36 -3.53 13.55
CA ILE A 49 -6.48 -3.57 12.08
C ILE A 49 -6.84 -4.96 11.54
N LYS A 50 -7.19 -5.87 12.45
CA LYS A 50 -7.70 -7.19 12.13
C LYS A 50 -8.90 -7.12 11.17
N GLY A 51 -8.96 -8.00 10.17
CA GLY A 51 -10.03 -8.05 9.18
C GLY A 51 -9.88 -7.06 8.01
N VAL A 52 -8.82 -6.24 7.99
CA VAL A 52 -8.51 -5.37 6.85
C VAL A 52 -7.99 -6.16 5.64
N ALA A 53 -7.36 -7.31 5.86
CA ALA A 53 -6.81 -8.14 4.77
C ALA A 53 -7.90 -8.57 3.77
N ASP A 54 -9.10 -8.88 4.27
CA ASP A 54 -10.25 -9.31 3.47
C ASP A 54 -11.20 -8.15 3.11
N TYR A 55 -10.81 -6.90 3.41
CA TYR A 55 -11.65 -5.75 3.16
C TYR A 55 -11.77 -5.47 1.65
N VAL A 56 -12.97 -5.63 1.12
CA VAL A 56 -13.33 -5.22 -0.24
C VAL A 56 -14.13 -3.91 -0.16
N PRO A 57 -13.64 -2.80 -0.75
CA PRO A 57 -14.36 -1.54 -0.73
C PRO A 57 -15.71 -1.69 -1.46
N ARG A 58 -16.78 -1.17 -0.85
CA ARG A 58 -18.08 -1.07 -1.51
C ARG A 58 -18.00 0.02 -2.56
N ILE A 59 -18.05 -0.37 -3.83
CA ILE A 59 -18.17 0.56 -4.95
C ILE A 59 -19.67 0.86 -5.07
N THR A 60 -20.11 1.95 -4.45
CA THR A 60 -21.44 2.55 -4.65
C THR A 60 -21.31 3.72 -5.61
#